data_AF-A0A818Y2Q4-F1
#
_entry.id   AF-A0A818Y2Q4-F1
#
_cell.length_a   1.000
_cell.length_b   1.000
_cell.length_c   1.000
_cell.angle_alpha   90.00
_cell.angle_beta   90.00
_cell.angle_gamma   90.00
#
_symmetry.space_group_name_H-M   'P 1'
#
loop_
_entity.id
_entity.type
_entity.pdbx_description
1 polymer ?
#
loop_
_entity_poly.entity_id
_entity_poly.type
_entity_poly.pdbx_seq_one_letter_code
_entity_poly.pdbx_strand_id
1 'polypeptide(L)'
;MACRALGKMGEKAPTTDVINRLVTALGDKNGYVRQCVCEVLGEMGEKAATNDVMNRLIAALGDENENVRQKASEALGEIGEKAATIDVITGLVTALGDENWNVSMSACDALGKMGEKAATNNVINGLVTALGNKIGHVRRRACEALGKIGEKAPNNDVINGLVTALWDADMSVRESACQVLGKMGEKAASNDVINGLLNARRRVIGYSSANEALEKILLSFSALTQLSSDTVSKLFENIKEGKTTFCRYATYQWAIGAMWQQYQLVILIHLRNLTKTRYPPSHSYSPVDLVKKEYFPYDELSNEDRRRFKGYYDKGQVLWILDGYDELVQDIPEQLKDIFDHVRNTQHHIMTSRPFAIALPYDIKLEITGFTNDNIQKILRKLGF
;
A
#
# COMPACT_ATOMS: atom_id res chain seq x y z
N MET A 1 -11.89 6.19 -41.07
CA MET A 1 -10.48 6.59 -41.31
C MET A 1 -10.16 7.99 -40.79
N ALA A 2 -11.03 9.00 -40.99
CA ALA A 2 -10.79 10.36 -40.49
C ALA A 2 -10.68 10.47 -38.95
N CYS A 3 -11.56 9.82 -38.17
CA CYS A 3 -11.49 9.85 -36.70
C CYS A 3 -10.16 9.26 -36.16
N ARG A 4 -9.73 8.08 -36.67
CA ARG A 4 -8.42 7.50 -36.29
C ARG A 4 -7.22 8.37 -36.68
N ALA A 5 -7.31 9.12 -37.78
CA ALA A 5 -6.26 10.04 -38.18
C ALA A 5 -6.20 11.28 -37.26
N LEU A 6 -7.35 11.77 -36.81
CA LEU A 6 -7.46 12.87 -35.85
C LEU A 6 -6.99 12.46 -34.44
N GLY A 7 -7.32 11.26 -33.99
CA GLY A 7 -6.82 10.72 -32.73
C GLY A 7 -5.30 10.58 -32.69
N LYS A 8 -4.71 10.08 -33.79
CA LYS A 8 -3.25 10.02 -33.99
C LYS A 8 -2.53 11.37 -34.10
N MET A 9 -3.24 12.50 -34.20
CA MET A 9 -2.60 13.82 -34.11
C MET A 9 -2.06 14.10 -32.69
N GLY A 10 -2.50 13.34 -31.68
CA GLY A 10 -1.95 13.35 -30.33
C GLY A 10 -1.87 14.76 -29.73
N GLU A 11 -0.71 15.09 -29.14
CA GLU A 11 -0.49 16.32 -28.37
C GLU A 11 -0.49 17.64 -29.16
N LYS A 12 -0.65 17.66 -30.49
CA LYS A 12 -0.81 18.95 -31.20
C LYS A 12 -2.15 19.56 -30.80
N ALA A 13 -2.12 20.77 -30.23
CA ALA A 13 -3.30 21.43 -29.67
C ALA A 13 -4.51 21.32 -30.62
N PRO A 14 -5.63 20.70 -30.18
CA PRO A 14 -6.83 20.68 -31.00
C PRO A 14 -7.26 22.11 -31.26
N THR A 15 -7.52 22.47 -32.52
CA THR A 15 -8.14 23.77 -32.78
C THR A 15 -9.56 23.76 -32.25
N THR A 16 -10.05 24.91 -31.80
CA THR A 16 -11.43 25.08 -31.31
C THR A 16 -12.46 24.53 -32.31
N ASP A 17 -12.21 24.71 -33.62
CA ASP A 17 -13.05 24.18 -34.69
C ASP A 17 -13.13 22.65 -34.72
N VAL A 18 -12.01 21.96 -34.43
CA VAL A 18 -12.00 20.50 -34.37
C VAL A 18 -12.81 20.02 -33.17
N ILE A 19 -12.65 20.64 -32.00
CA ILE A 19 -13.44 20.32 -30.80
C ILE A 19 -14.93 20.52 -31.08
N ASN A 20 -15.32 21.66 -31.66
CA ASN A 20 -16.74 21.94 -31.96
C ASN A 20 -17.36 20.92 -32.93
N ARG A 21 -16.60 20.46 -33.93
CA ARG A 21 -17.05 19.42 -34.86
C ARG A 21 -17.20 18.06 -34.17
N LEU A 22 -16.28 17.70 -33.28
CA LEU A 22 -16.37 16.48 -32.48
C LEU A 22 -17.57 16.54 -31.52
N VAL A 23 -17.77 17.64 -30.82
CA VAL A 23 -18.96 17.89 -29.98
C VAL A 23 -20.26 17.72 -30.76
N THR A 24 -20.30 18.19 -32.02
CA THR A 24 -21.46 18.00 -32.91
C THR A 24 -21.63 16.52 -33.29
N ALA A 25 -20.54 15.84 -33.64
CA ALA A 25 -20.54 14.44 -34.07
C ALA A 25 -20.87 13.45 -32.93
N LEU A 26 -20.77 13.84 -31.66
CA LEU A 26 -21.31 13.05 -30.54
C LEU A 26 -22.84 12.91 -30.57
N GLY A 27 -23.54 13.76 -31.34
CA GLY A 27 -24.98 13.65 -31.57
C GLY A 27 -25.35 12.91 -32.86
N ASP A 28 -24.39 12.26 -33.55
CA ASP A 28 -24.66 11.57 -34.81
C ASP A 28 -25.62 10.39 -34.62
N LYS A 29 -26.48 10.12 -35.60
CA LYS A 29 -27.43 9.00 -35.55
C LYS A 29 -26.73 7.64 -35.54
N ASN A 30 -25.52 7.55 -36.08
CA ASN A 30 -24.74 6.33 -36.13
C ASN A 30 -23.91 6.16 -34.85
N GLY A 31 -24.23 5.13 -34.06
CA GLY A 31 -23.49 4.81 -32.83
C GLY A 31 -21.99 4.58 -33.03
N TYR A 32 -21.56 4.07 -34.19
CA TYR A 32 -20.14 3.92 -34.49
C TYR A 32 -19.42 5.27 -34.62
N VAL A 33 -20.08 6.29 -35.17
CA VAL A 33 -19.53 7.64 -35.24
C VAL A 33 -19.38 8.20 -33.83
N ARG A 34 -20.43 8.10 -32.99
CA ARG A 34 -20.39 8.54 -31.59
C ARG A 34 -19.26 7.85 -30.81
N GLN A 35 -19.12 6.54 -30.97
CA GLN A 35 -18.07 5.73 -30.36
C GLN A 35 -16.67 6.22 -30.77
N CYS A 36 -16.42 6.38 -32.07
CA CYS A 36 -15.14 6.88 -32.58
C CYS A 36 -14.82 8.28 -32.06
N VAL A 37 -15.83 9.14 -31.90
CA VAL A 37 -15.62 10.50 -31.37
C VAL A 37 -15.23 10.46 -29.89
N CYS A 38 -15.87 9.61 -29.08
CA CYS A 38 -15.45 9.41 -27.68
C CYS A 38 -13.98 8.97 -27.61
N GLU A 39 -13.59 7.99 -28.42
CA GLU A 39 -12.19 7.51 -28.49
C GLU A 39 -11.21 8.64 -28.82
N VAL A 40 -11.50 9.46 -29.84
CA VAL A 40 -10.66 10.61 -30.22
C VAL A 40 -10.56 11.64 -29.09
N LEU A 41 -11.66 11.94 -28.41
CA LEU A 41 -11.65 12.90 -27.29
C LEU A 41 -10.86 12.37 -26.09
N GLY A 42 -10.89 11.06 -25.85
CA GLY A 42 -10.04 10.41 -24.86
C GLY A 42 -8.56 10.51 -25.22
N GLU A 43 -8.19 10.21 -26.48
CA GLU A 43 -6.80 10.32 -26.96
C GLU A 43 -6.24 11.76 -26.90
N MET A 44 -7.12 12.77 -26.98
CA MET A 44 -6.74 14.17 -26.75
C MET A 44 -6.46 14.51 -25.26
N GLY A 45 -6.93 13.66 -24.35
CA GLY A 45 -6.75 13.80 -22.90
C GLY A 45 -7.21 15.15 -22.37
N GLU A 46 -6.46 15.69 -21.42
CA GLU A 46 -6.76 16.96 -20.75
C GLU A 46 -7.04 18.17 -21.66
N LYS A 47 -6.57 18.16 -22.92
CA LYS A 47 -6.80 19.26 -23.88
C LYS A 47 -8.24 19.29 -24.39
N ALA A 48 -8.96 18.16 -24.31
CA ALA A 48 -10.37 18.08 -24.66
C ALA A 48 -11.30 18.47 -23.48
N ALA A 49 -10.76 18.86 -22.32
CA ALA A 49 -11.54 19.17 -21.12
C ALA A 49 -12.28 20.53 -21.19
N THR A 50 -13.17 20.68 -22.16
CA THR A 50 -14.11 21.82 -22.26
C THR A 50 -15.47 21.43 -21.72
N ASN A 51 -16.27 22.41 -21.27
CA ASN A 51 -17.61 22.15 -20.75
C ASN A 51 -18.52 21.44 -21.77
N ASP A 52 -18.43 21.81 -23.04
CA ASP A 52 -19.24 21.19 -24.10
C ASP A 52 -18.86 19.72 -24.32
N VAL A 53 -17.57 19.40 -24.25
CA VAL A 53 -17.10 18.01 -24.33
C VAL A 53 -17.58 17.22 -23.11
N MET A 54 -17.44 17.76 -21.89
CA MET A 54 -17.93 17.09 -20.68
C MET A 54 -19.43 16.81 -20.77
N ASN A 55 -20.25 17.82 -21.13
CA ASN A 55 -21.69 17.68 -21.25
C ASN A 55 -22.10 16.60 -22.27
N ARG A 56 -21.41 16.53 -23.41
CA ARG A 56 -21.69 15.50 -24.42
C ARG A 56 -21.21 14.13 -24.02
N LEU A 57 -20.05 14.01 -23.35
CA LEU A 57 -19.59 12.72 -22.83
C LEU A 57 -20.49 12.21 -21.71
N ILE A 58 -21.03 13.09 -20.86
CA ILE A 58 -22.06 12.73 -19.86
C ILE A 58 -23.30 12.16 -20.55
N ALA A 59 -23.80 12.82 -21.62
CA ALA A 59 -24.93 12.28 -22.39
C ALA A 59 -24.59 10.90 -23.01
N ALA A 60 -23.37 10.72 -23.51
CA ALA A 60 -22.91 9.47 -24.10
C ALA A 60 -22.75 8.33 -23.07
N LEU A 61 -22.62 8.63 -21.77
CA LEU A 61 -22.69 7.60 -20.72
C LEU A 61 -24.07 6.94 -20.62
N GLY A 62 -25.13 7.61 -21.10
CA GLY A 62 -26.49 7.09 -21.16
C GLY A 62 -26.92 6.63 -22.55
N ASP A 63 -25.97 6.42 -23.48
CA ASP A 63 -26.28 6.04 -24.86
C ASP A 63 -26.92 4.64 -24.96
N GLU A 64 -27.81 4.45 -25.93
CA GLU A 64 -28.43 3.15 -26.21
C GLU A 64 -27.40 2.07 -26.56
N ASN A 65 -26.28 2.45 -27.17
CA ASN A 65 -25.22 1.55 -27.60
C ASN A 65 -24.15 1.42 -26.51
N GLU A 66 -23.94 0.19 -26.03
CA GLU A 66 -22.98 -0.14 -24.99
C GLU A 66 -21.53 0.25 -25.34
N ASN A 67 -21.15 0.20 -26.63
CA ASN A 67 -19.82 0.57 -27.06
C ASN A 67 -19.59 2.09 -26.96
N VAL A 68 -20.65 2.89 -27.15
CA VAL A 68 -20.61 4.34 -26.94
C VAL A 68 -20.48 4.62 -25.44
N ARG A 69 -21.29 3.99 -24.60
CA ARG A 69 -21.21 4.13 -23.13
C ARG A 69 -19.82 3.76 -22.59
N GLN A 70 -19.26 2.65 -23.08
CA GLN A 70 -17.91 2.20 -22.73
C GLN A 70 -16.87 3.24 -23.14
N LYS A 71 -16.87 3.69 -24.40
CA LYS A 71 -15.90 4.66 -24.89
C LYS A 71 -16.06 6.04 -24.26
N ALA A 72 -17.26 6.44 -23.88
CA ALA A 72 -17.49 7.65 -23.10
C ALA A 72 -16.83 7.55 -21.72
N SER A 73 -16.99 6.42 -21.03
CA SER A 73 -16.33 6.17 -19.74
C SER A 73 -14.79 6.19 -19.88
N GLU A 74 -14.26 5.48 -20.88
CA GLU A 74 -12.81 5.49 -21.17
C GLU A 74 -12.30 6.91 -21.45
N ALA A 75 -12.98 7.67 -22.30
CA ALA A 75 -12.61 9.04 -22.65
C ALA A 75 -12.55 9.95 -21.42
N LEU A 76 -13.56 9.89 -20.55
CA LEU A 76 -13.57 10.65 -19.29
C LEU A 76 -12.41 10.25 -18.38
N GLY A 77 -12.04 8.97 -18.37
CA GLY A 77 -10.86 8.47 -17.67
C GLY A 77 -9.54 9.00 -18.23
N GLU A 78 -9.37 9.05 -19.55
CA GLU A 78 -8.16 9.56 -20.22
C GLU A 78 -8.04 11.09 -20.12
N ILE A 79 -9.15 11.82 -20.04
CA ILE A 79 -9.16 13.24 -19.68
C ILE A 79 -8.70 13.44 -18.22
N GLY A 80 -8.91 12.42 -17.39
CA GLY A 80 -8.35 12.32 -16.05
C GLY A 80 -8.97 13.31 -15.07
N GLU A 81 -8.14 13.87 -14.19
CA GLU A 81 -8.57 14.74 -13.10
C GLU A 81 -9.36 15.97 -13.54
N LYS A 82 -9.15 16.50 -14.76
CA LYS A 82 -9.90 17.65 -15.28
C LYS A 82 -11.37 17.32 -15.58
N ALA A 83 -11.70 16.05 -15.79
CA ALA A 83 -13.06 15.60 -16.00
C ALA A 83 -13.81 15.33 -14.67
N ALA A 84 -13.16 15.42 -13.51
CA ALA A 84 -13.75 15.10 -12.20
C ALA A 84 -14.75 16.16 -11.68
N THR A 85 -15.75 16.51 -12.49
CA THR A 85 -16.89 17.35 -12.08
C THR A 85 -17.97 16.49 -11.43
N ILE A 86 -18.89 17.12 -10.68
CA ILE A 86 -19.98 16.42 -9.98
C ILE A 86 -20.87 15.62 -10.95
N ASP A 87 -21.20 16.20 -12.11
CA ASP A 87 -22.07 15.56 -13.09
C ASP A 87 -21.39 14.37 -13.78
N VAL A 88 -20.10 14.50 -14.11
CA VAL A 88 -19.30 13.38 -14.64
C VAL A 88 -19.21 12.25 -13.61
N ILE A 89 -18.90 12.57 -12.36
CA ILE A 89 -18.83 11.59 -11.28
C ILE A 89 -20.18 10.88 -11.11
N THR A 90 -21.29 11.61 -11.14
CA THR A 90 -22.65 11.04 -11.03
C THR A 90 -22.97 10.10 -12.20
N GLY A 91 -22.61 10.49 -13.42
CA GLY A 91 -22.75 9.64 -14.60
C GLY A 91 -21.91 8.36 -14.49
N LEU A 92 -20.64 8.46 -14.08
CA LEU A 92 -19.76 7.31 -13.91
C LEU A 92 -20.21 6.39 -12.78
N VAL A 93 -20.73 6.92 -11.67
CA VAL A 93 -21.33 6.12 -10.59
C VAL A 93 -22.53 5.32 -11.10
N THR A 94 -23.34 5.89 -11.99
CA THR A 94 -24.43 5.15 -12.65
C THR A 94 -23.87 4.04 -13.55
N ALA A 95 -22.83 4.34 -14.33
CA ALA A 95 -22.17 3.38 -15.22
C ALA A 95 -21.49 2.20 -14.49
N LEU A 96 -21.13 2.34 -13.20
CA LEU A 96 -20.66 1.21 -12.38
C LEU A 96 -21.69 0.07 -12.31
N GLY A 97 -22.98 0.40 -12.39
CA GLY A 97 -24.09 -0.55 -12.36
C GLY A 97 -24.61 -0.99 -13.74
N ASP A 98 -23.89 -0.67 -14.82
CA ASP A 98 -24.33 -1.01 -16.18
C ASP A 98 -24.48 -2.53 -16.38
N GLU A 99 -25.43 -2.94 -17.22
CA GLU A 99 -25.65 -4.35 -17.56
C GLU A 99 -24.47 -4.95 -18.34
N ASN A 100 -23.75 -4.12 -19.10
CA ASN A 100 -22.57 -4.50 -19.85
C ASN A 100 -21.32 -4.32 -18.99
N TRP A 101 -20.66 -5.44 -18.70
CA TRP A 101 -19.49 -5.47 -17.84
C TRP A 101 -18.30 -4.65 -18.36
N ASN A 102 -18.18 -4.42 -19.67
CA ASN A 102 -17.15 -3.53 -20.22
C ASN A 102 -17.39 -2.09 -19.80
N VAL A 103 -18.66 -1.65 -19.79
CA VAL A 103 -19.03 -0.30 -19.34
C VAL A 103 -18.74 -0.14 -17.85
N SER A 104 -19.17 -1.10 -17.02
CA SER A 104 -18.88 -1.07 -15.58
C SER A 104 -17.37 -1.07 -15.29
N MET A 105 -16.60 -1.89 -16.01
CA MET A 105 -15.15 -1.94 -15.88
C MET A 105 -14.49 -0.60 -16.29
N SER A 106 -14.91 -0.01 -17.40
CA SER A 106 -14.39 1.28 -17.86
C SER A 106 -14.77 2.42 -16.91
N ALA A 107 -15.95 2.37 -16.28
CA ALA A 107 -16.33 3.30 -15.23
C ALA A 107 -15.43 3.18 -13.99
N CYS A 108 -15.11 1.96 -13.54
CA CYS A 108 -14.13 1.77 -12.46
C CYS A 108 -12.77 2.37 -12.83
N ASP A 109 -12.27 2.11 -14.04
CA ASP A 109 -10.96 2.62 -14.47
C ASP A 109 -10.95 4.16 -14.56
N ALA A 110 -12.02 4.75 -15.10
CA ALA A 110 -12.17 6.20 -15.20
C ALA A 110 -12.16 6.89 -13.83
N LEU A 111 -12.95 6.38 -12.88
CA LEU A 111 -12.97 6.89 -11.49
C LEU A 111 -11.59 6.72 -10.82
N GLY A 112 -10.90 5.62 -11.08
CA GLY A 112 -9.54 5.40 -10.62
C GLY A 112 -8.53 6.41 -11.21
N LYS A 113 -8.65 6.76 -12.51
CA LYS A 113 -7.78 7.74 -13.17
C LYS A 113 -8.04 9.18 -12.71
N MET A 114 -9.25 9.49 -12.27
CA MET A 114 -9.58 10.76 -11.62
C MET A 114 -9.01 10.89 -10.20
N GLY A 115 -8.58 9.76 -9.60
CA GLY A 115 -7.89 9.72 -8.32
C GLY A 115 -8.67 10.38 -7.18
N GLU A 116 -7.97 11.13 -6.34
CA GLU A 116 -8.55 11.76 -5.15
C GLU A 116 -9.65 12.78 -5.45
N LYS A 117 -9.70 13.34 -6.66
CA LYS A 117 -10.79 14.27 -7.05
C LYS A 117 -12.14 13.58 -7.19
N ALA A 118 -12.14 12.27 -7.47
CA ALA A 118 -13.36 11.45 -7.50
C ALA A 118 -13.73 10.87 -6.12
N ALA A 119 -12.96 11.15 -5.06
CA ALA A 119 -13.12 10.57 -3.72
C ALA A 119 -14.35 11.09 -2.96
N THR A 120 -15.54 10.74 -3.45
CA THR A 120 -16.83 11.01 -2.82
C THR A 120 -17.42 9.72 -2.23
N ASN A 121 -18.30 9.84 -1.25
CA ASN A 121 -18.96 8.67 -0.64
C ASN A 121 -19.74 7.84 -1.67
N ASN A 122 -20.37 8.49 -2.66
CA ASN A 122 -21.11 7.78 -3.72
C ASN A 122 -20.19 6.93 -4.59
N VAL A 123 -19.01 7.46 -4.93
CA VAL A 123 -17.99 6.70 -5.67
C VAL A 123 -17.47 5.54 -4.86
N ILE A 124 -17.14 5.77 -3.58
CA ILE A 124 -16.65 4.71 -2.68
C ILE A 124 -17.69 3.60 -2.56
N ASN A 125 -18.96 3.93 -2.29
CA ASN A 125 -20.04 2.95 -2.16
C ASN A 125 -20.30 2.18 -3.47
N GLY A 126 -20.26 2.88 -4.61
CA GLY A 126 -20.39 2.26 -5.93
C GLY A 126 -19.26 1.28 -6.21
N LEU A 127 -18.02 1.64 -5.90
CA LEU A 127 -16.86 0.77 -6.08
C LEU A 127 -16.86 -0.42 -5.12
N VAL A 128 -17.27 -0.22 -3.86
CA VAL A 128 -17.47 -1.33 -2.90
C VAL A 128 -18.53 -2.30 -3.41
N THR A 129 -19.62 -1.80 -4.00
CA THR A 129 -20.63 -2.66 -4.65
C THR A 129 -20.03 -3.42 -5.84
N ALA A 130 -19.18 -2.77 -6.65
CA ALA A 130 -18.51 -3.38 -7.79
C ALA A 130 -17.49 -4.48 -7.40
N LEU A 131 -16.97 -4.48 -6.16
CA LEU A 131 -16.19 -5.61 -5.63
C LEU A 131 -17.00 -6.91 -5.55
N GLY A 132 -18.33 -6.84 -5.52
CA GLY A 132 -19.24 -7.99 -5.56
C GLY A 132 -19.69 -8.41 -6.97
N ASN A 133 -19.16 -7.79 -8.03
CA ASN A 133 -19.63 -8.05 -9.40
C ASN A 133 -19.36 -9.51 -9.84
N LYS A 134 -20.27 -10.09 -10.64
CA LYS A 134 -20.11 -11.46 -11.18
C LYS A 134 -18.86 -11.64 -12.04
N ILE A 135 -18.37 -10.59 -12.70
CA ILE A 135 -17.22 -10.61 -13.60
C ILE A 135 -15.92 -10.23 -12.85
N GLY A 136 -14.93 -11.12 -12.86
CA GLY A 136 -13.65 -10.92 -12.17
C GLY A 136 -12.88 -9.67 -12.62
N HIS A 137 -12.94 -9.33 -13.91
CA HIS A 137 -12.31 -8.10 -14.42
C HIS A 137 -12.89 -6.81 -13.82
N VAL A 138 -14.20 -6.77 -13.57
CA VAL A 138 -14.85 -5.62 -12.91
C VAL A 138 -14.40 -5.54 -11.46
N ARG A 139 -14.43 -6.66 -10.73
CA ARG A 139 -13.96 -6.72 -9.33
C ARG A 139 -12.53 -6.25 -9.18
N ARG A 140 -11.63 -6.73 -10.06
CA ARG A 140 -10.21 -6.33 -10.08
C ARG A 140 -10.08 -4.82 -10.30
N ARG A 141 -10.80 -4.26 -11.27
CA ARG A 141 -10.71 -2.83 -11.58
C ARG A 141 -11.31 -1.97 -10.47
N ALA A 142 -12.34 -2.45 -9.78
CA ALA A 142 -12.88 -1.80 -8.60
C ALA A 142 -11.86 -1.77 -7.44
N CYS A 143 -11.14 -2.87 -7.17
CA CYS A 143 -10.02 -2.88 -6.23
C CYS A 143 -8.97 -1.82 -6.59
N GLU A 144 -8.50 -1.81 -7.84
CA GLU A 144 -7.49 -0.86 -8.29
C GLU A 144 -7.95 0.60 -8.18
N ALA A 145 -9.20 0.88 -8.52
CA ALA A 145 -9.79 2.22 -8.40
C ALA A 145 -9.83 2.69 -6.95
N LEU A 146 -10.26 1.84 -6.01
CA LEU A 146 -10.25 2.15 -4.58
C LEU A 146 -8.84 2.49 -4.07
N GLY A 147 -7.81 1.80 -4.57
CA GLY A 147 -6.41 2.12 -4.24
C GLY A 147 -5.90 3.43 -4.83
N LYS A 148 -6.47 3.92 -5.94
CA LYS A 148 -6.09 5.20 -6.57
C LYS A 148 -6.84 6.41 -6.00
N ILE A 149 -8.02 6.20 -5.41
CA ILE A 149 -8.85 7.25 -4.79
C ILE A 149 -8.27 7.72 -3.43
N GLY A 150 -7.16 7.12 -2.99
CA GLY A 150 -6.25 7.69 -1.99
C GLY A 150 -6.73 7.56 -0.54
N GLU A 151 -6.20 8.41 0.33
CA GLU A 151 -6.37 8.33 1.79
C GLU A 151 -7.81 8.53 2.31
N LYS A 152 -8.74 8.91 1.42
CA LYS A 152 -10.18 9.02 1.73
C LYS A 152 -10.94 7.71 1.57
N ALA A 153 -10.33 6.71 0.92
CA ALA A 153 -10.92 5.38 0.73
C ALA A 153 -10.94 4.45 1.96
N PRO A 154 -10.02 4.49 2.94
CA PRO A 154 -10.01 3.52 4.04
C PRO A 154 -11.10 3.87 5.07
N ASN A 155 -12.34 3.50 4.74
CA ASN A 155 -13.41 3.30 5.71
C ASN A 155 -13.63 1.79 5.92
N ASN A 156 -14.42 1.42 6.93
CA ASN A 156 -14.65 0.02 7.27
C ASN A 156 -15.26 -0.77 6.12
N ASP A 157 -16.11 -0.16 5.29
CA ASP A 157 -16.77 -0.86 4.17
C ASP A 157 -15.77 -1.21 3.07
N VAL A 158 -14.83 -0.31 2.77
CA VAL A 158 -13.74 -0.57 1.83
C VAL A 158 -12.81 -1.65 2.36
N ILE A 159 -12.42 -1.59 3.63
CA ILE A 159 -11.58 -2.63 4.24
C ILE A 159 -12.29 -3.98 4.19
N ASN A 160 -13.57 -4.06 4.57
CA ASN A 160 -14.35 -5.30 4.55
C ASN A 160 -14.52 -5.85 3.12
N GLY A 161 -14.76 -4.97 2.14
CA GLY A 161 -14.82 -5.34 0.73
C GLY A 161 -13.49 -5.91 0.23
N LEU A 162 -12.36 -5.26 0.56
CA LEU A 162 -11.02 -5.73 0.20
C LEU A 162 -10.66 -7.03 0.92
N VAL A 163 -11.06 -7.20 2.20
CA VAL A 163 -10.93 -8.46 2.93
C VAL A 163 -11.66 -9.57 2.18
N THR A 164 -12.89 -9.33 1.73
CA THR A 164 -13.64 -10.31 0.92
C THR A 164 -12.91 -10.63 -0.38
N ALA A 165 -12.35 -9.62 -1.06
CA ALA A 165 -11.58 -9.79 -2.29
C ALA A 165 -10.28 -10.59 -2.11
N LEU A 166 -9.71 -10.67 -0.90
CA LEU A 166 -8.57 -11.57 -0.61
C LEU A 166 -8.93 -13.05 -0.73
N TRP A 167 -10.23 -13.40 -0.64
CA TRP A 167 -10.75 -14.75 -0.78
C TRP A 167 -11.33 -15.03 -2.16
N ASP A 168 -11.19 -14.10 -3.11
CA ASP A 168 -11.75 -14.22 -4.45
C ASP A 168 -11.21 -15.45 -5.20
N ALA A 169 -12.04 -16.03 -6.08
CA ALA A 169 -11.63 -17.15 -6.93
C ALA A 169 -10.55 -16.72 -7.96
N ASP A 170 -10.64 -15.49 -8.46
CA ASP A 170 -9.73 -14.91 -9.44
C ASP A 170 -8.44 -14.43 -8.75
N MET A 171 -7.29 -14.93 -9.24
CA MET A 171 -5.98 -14.59 -8.70
C MET A 171 -5.66 -13.10 -8.81
N SER A 172 -6.03 -12.46 -9.92
CA SER A 172 -5.73 -11.05 -10.15
C SER A 172 -6.53 -10.14 -9.22
N VAL A 173 -7.75 -10.55 -8.84
CA VAL A 173 -8.55 -9.84 -7.83
C VAL A 173 -7.87 -9.90 -6.45
N ARG A 174 -7.42 -11.10 -6.04
CA ARG A 174 -6.67 -11.28 -4.78
C ARG A 174 -5.40 -10.44 -4.75
N GLU A 175 -4.65 -10.42 -5.85
CA GLU A 175 -3.41 -9.64 -5.98
C GLU A 175 -3.68 -8.13 -5.84
N SER A 176 -4.68 -7.61 -6.55
CA SER A 176 -5.06 -6.19 -6.42
C SER A 176 -5.49 -5.86 -5.00
N ALA A 177 -6.25 -6.73 -4.32
CA ALA A 177 -6.66 -6.53 -2.94
C ALA A 177 -5.44 -6.45 -1.98
N CYS A 178 -4.47 -7.36 -2.13
CA CYS A 178 -3.21 -7.31 -1.39
C CYS A 178 -2.49 -5.97 -1.60
N GLN A 179 -2.30 -5.55 -2.85
CA GLN A 179 -1.59 -4.32 -3.18
C GLN A 179 -2.27 -3.08 -2.57
N VAL A 180 -3.61 -3.02 -2.62
CA VAL A 180 -4.38 -1.88 -2.10
C VAL A 180 -4.29 -1.85 -0.56
N LEU A 181 -4.48 -2.97 0.12
CA LEU A 181 -4.34 -3.05 1.58
C LEU A 181 -2.91 -2.71 2.02
N GLY A 182 -1.90 -3.14 1.27
CA GLY A 182 -0.51 -2.75 1.50
C GLY A 182 -0.26 -1.25 1.34
N LYS A 183 -0.91 -0.59 0.37
CA LYS A 183 -0.84 0.87 0.20
C LYS A 183 -1.55 1.62 1.33
N MET A 184 -2.63 1.06 1.88
CA MET A 184 -3.31 1.62 3.05
C MET A 184 -2.45 1.54 4.33
N GLY A 185 -1.52 0.59 4.39
CA GLY A 185 -0.55 0.47 5.47
C GLY A 185 -1.23 0.25 6.82
N GLU A 186 -0.74 0.93 7.86
CA GLU A 186 -1.28 0.84 9.22
C GLU A 186 -2.79 1.09 9.31
N LYS A 187 -3.36 1.94 8.44
CA LYS A 187 -4.81 2.23 8.46
C LYS A 187 -5.68 1.00 8.15
N ALA A 188 -5.10 -0.02 7.51
CA ALA A 188 -5.76 -1.29 7.23
C ALA A 188 -5.44 -2.38 8.28
N ALA A 189 -4.72 -2.07 9.35
CA ALA A 189 -4.33 -3.05 10.36
C ALA A 189 -5.58 -3.57 11.10
N SER A 190 -5.98 -4.80 10.80
CA SER A 190 -7.04 -5.51 11.52
C SER A 190 -6.81 -7.01 11.50
N ASN A 191 -7.42 -7.73 12.43
CA ASN A 191 -7.33 -9.19 12.48
C ASN A 191 -7.78 -9.84 11.16
N ASP A 192 -8.86 -9.33 10.56
CA ASP A 192 -9.43 -9.89 9.34
C ASP A 192 -8.55 -9.64 8.12
N VAL A 193 -7.93 -8.46 8.03
CA VAL A 193 -6.96 -8.12 6.98
C VAL A 193 -5.74 -9.03 7.08
N ILE A 194 -5.15 -9.18 8.26
CA ILE A 194 -3.96 -10.03 8.45
C ILE A 194 -4.29 -11.50 8.15
N ASN A 195 -5.41 -12.02 8.66
CA ASN A 195 -5.83 -13.40 8.40
C ASN A 195 -6.13 -13.63 6.91
N GLY A 196 -6.78 -12.67 6.25
CA GLY A 196 -7.02 -12.70 4.80
C GLY A 196 -5.72 -12.72 4.01
N LEU A 197 -4.75 -11.87 4.34
CA LEU A 197 -3.45 -11.79 3.66
C LEU A 197 -2.64 -13.09 3.86
N LEU A 198 -2.67 -13.66 5.06
CA LEU A 198 -2.08 -14.97 5.35
C LEU A 198 -2.73 -16.10 4.54
N ASN A 199 -4.04 -16.04 4.29
CA ASN A 199 -4.72 -16.98 3.41
C ASN A 199 -4.35 -16.78 1.95
N ALA A 200 -4.41 -15.55 1.45
CA ALA A 200 -4.09 -15.18 0.07
C ALA A 200 -2.67 -15.65 -0.29
N ARG A 201 -1.72 -15.49 0.65
CA ARG A 201 -0.37 -16.03 0.57
C ARG A 201 -0.34 -17.52 0.22
N ARG A 202 -1.21 -18.37 0.78
CA ARG A 202 -1.24 -19.82 0.51
C ARG A 202 -1.81 -20.18 -0.86
N ARG A 203 -2.54 -19.27 -1.50
CA ARG A 203 -3.35 -19.52 -2.71
C ARG A 203 -2.86 -18.79 -3.96
N VAL A 204 -1.84 -17.94 -3.87
CA VAL A 204 -1.32 -17.17 -5.00
C VAL A 204 0.06 -17.70 -5.39
N ILE A 205 0.23 -18.03 -6.68
CA ILE A 205 1.53 -18.29 -7.29
C ILE A 205 2.18 -16.91 -7.49
N GLY A 206 2.68 -16.30 -6.40
CA GLY A 206 3.06 -14.88 -6.37
C GLY A 206 3.02 -14.30 -4.95
N TYR A 207 3.73 -14.94 -4.01
CA TYR A 207 3.81 -14.58 -2.59
C TYR A 207 4.23 -13.13 -2.30
N SER A 208 4.76 -12.40 -3.29
CA SER A 208 5.32 -11.06 -3.14
C SER A 208 4.30 -10.03 -2.67
N SER A 209 3.13 -9.91 -3.31
CA SER A 209 2.20 -8.82 -2.99
C SER A 209 1.55 -8.97 -1.62
N ALA A 210 1.23 -10.20 -1.19
CA ALA A 210 0.69 -10.43 0.15
C ALA A 210 1.75 -10.18 1.23
N ASN A 211 3.00 -10.61 1.00
CA ASN A 211 4.09 -10.36 1.93
C ASN A 211 4.44 -8.86 2.01
N GLU A 212 4.50 -8.17 0.87
CA GLU A 212 4.73 -6.73 0.80
C GLU A 212 3.62 -5.96 1.52
N ALA A 213 2.37 -6.39 1.36
CA ALA A 213 1.24 -5.80 2.07
C ALA A 213 1.35 -6.02 3.58
N LEU A 214 1.63 -7.24 4.03
CA LEU A 214 1.89 -7.54 5.44
C LEU A 214 3.05 -6.70 5.97
N GLU A 215 4.14 -6.59 5.23
CA GLU A 215 5.29 -5.80 5.64
C GLU A 215 4.92 -4.33 5.85
N LYS A 216 4.22 -3.73 4.87
CA LYS A 216 3.75 -2.33 4.88
C LYS A 216 2.75 -2.05 6.00
N ILE A 217 1.78 -2.95 6.22
CA ILE A 217 0.78 -2.82 7.27
C ILE A 217 1.44 -2.91 8.65
N LEU A 218 2.39 -3.82 8.80
CA LEU A 218 3.06 -4.07 10.08
C LEU A 218 4.21 -3.10 10.35
N LEU A 219 4.48 -2.11 9.48
CA LEU A 219 5.63 -1.19 9.58
C LEU A 219 5.67 -0.44 10.91
N SER A 220 4.52 -0.22 11.55
CA SER A 220 4.42 0.47 12.83
C SER A 220 4.13 -0.48 13.99
N PHE A 221 4.70 -0.15 15.15
CA PHE A 221 4.47 -0.87 16.40
C PHE A 221 3.00 -0.76 16.85
N SER A 222 2.34 0.37 16.58
CA SER A 222 0.92 0.61 16.83
C SER A 222 0.00 -0.32 16.04
N ALA A 223 0.40 -0.80 14.84
CA ALA A 223 -0.38 -1.77 14.10
C ALA A 223 -0.43 -3.14 14.81
N LEU A 224 0.67 -3.56 15.45
CA LEU A 224 0.76 -4.85 16.14
C LEU A 224 -0.03 -4.86 17.45
N THR A 225 -0.09 -3.74 18.17
CA THR A 225 -0.88 -3.64 19.41
C THR A 225 -2.39 -3.71 19.17
N GLN A 226 -2.84 -3.47 17.94
CA GLN A 226 -4.24 -3.59 17.52
C GLN A 226 -4.64 -5.04 17.19
N LEU A 227 -3.69 -5.96 17.06
CA LEU A 227 -3.94 -7.36 16.70
C LEU A 227 -4.16 -8.25 17.93
N SER A 228 -5.01 -9.25 17.77
CA SER A 228 -5.19 -10.28 18.80
C SER A 228 -3.95 -11.17 18.91
N SER A 229 -3.67 -11.72 20.10
CA SER A 229 -2.53 -12.62 20.29
C SER A 229 -2.57 -13.83 19.36
N ASP A 230 -3.76 -14.35 19.02
CA ASP A 230 -3.92 -15.47 18.08
C ASP A 230 -3.53 -15.09 16.65
N THR A 231 -3.96 -13.92 16.17
CA THR A 231 -3.58 -13.39 14.86
C THR A 231 -2.07 -13.19 14.77
N VAL A 232 -1.48 -12.63 15.84
CA VAL A 232 -0.03 -12.45 15.95
C VAL A 232 0.65 -13.82 15.88
N SER A 233 0.23 -14.82 16.67
CA SER A 233 0.79 -16.18 16.61
C SER A 233 0.70 -16.81 15.20
N LYS A 234 -0.46 -16.71 14.53
CA LYS A 234 -0.67 -17.24 13.16
C LYS A 234 0.21 -16.56 12.11
N LEU A 235 0.43 -15.25 12.26
CA LEU A 235 1.38 -14.52 11.43
C LEU A 235 2.76 -15.18 11.53
N PHE A 236 3.22 -15.53 12.73
CA PHE A 236 4.53 -16.17 12.94
C PHE A 236 4.61 -17.62 12.51
N GLU A 237 3.59 -18.44 12.76
CA GLU A 237 3.55 -19.85 12.33
C GLU A 237 3.68 -20.01 10.81
N ASN A 238 3.17 -19.03 10.06
CA ASN A 238 3.12 -19.09 8.60
C ASN A 238 4.30 -18.36 7.95
N ILE A 239 5.08 -17.59 8.68
CA ILE A 239 6.29 -16.93 8.18
C ILE A 239 7.45 -17.94 8.19
N LYS A 240 7.61 -18.66 7.08
CA LYS A 240 8.85 -19.40 6.79
C LYS A 240 10.07 -18.48 6.60
N GLU A 241 9.87 -17.19 6.31
CA GLU A 241 10.94 -16.23 6.01
C GLU A 241 10.55 -14.81 6.45
N GLY A 242 11.27 -14.24 7.43
CA GLY A 242 11.12 -12.83 7.80
C GLY A 242 11.71 -12.50 9.17
N LYS A 243 13.03 -12.26 9.22
CA LYS A 243 13.75 -11.82 10.44
C LYS A 243 13.13 -10.57 11.06
N THR A 244 12.77 -9.60 10.22
CA THR A 244 12.07 -8.36 10.57
C THR A 244 10.77 -8.60 11.31
N THR A 245 9.97 -9.56 10.86
CA THR A 245 8.70 -9.86 11.51
C THR A 245 8.96 -10.47 12.88
N PHE A 246 9.92 -11.38 13.02
CA PHE A 246 10.29 -11.96 14.32
C PHE A 246 10.74 -10.87 15.32
N CYS A 247 11.58 -9.95 14.86
CA CYS A 247 12.01 -8.80 15.67
C CYS A 247 10.80 -8.02 16.21
N ARG A 248 9.81 -7.76 15.35
CA ARG A 248 8.57 -7.09 15.72
C ARG A 248 7.74 -7.88 16.73
N TYR A 249 7.62 -9.20 16.57
CA TYR A 249 6.95 -10.07 17.55
C TYR A 249 7.58 -9.96 18.93
N ALA A 250 8.90 -10.07 18.96
CA ALA A 250 9.64 -10.11 20.19
C ALA A 250 9.48 -8.80 20.96
N THR A 251 9.47 -7.66 20.24
CA THR A 251 9.12 -6.35 20.81
C THR A 251 7.68 -6.30 21.31
N TYR A 252 6.71 -6.82 20.56
CA TYR A 252 5.30 -6.87 20.97
C TYR A 252 5.10 -7.70 22.24
N GLN A 253 5.65 -8.91 22.28
CA GLN A 253 5.55 -9.81 23.42
C GLN A 253 6.17 -9.20 24.68
N TRP A 254 7.25 -8.43 24.54
CA TRP A 254 7.78 -7.64 25.66
C TRP A 254 6.79 -6.57 26.13
N ALA A 255 6.20 -5.82 25.20
CA ALA A 255 5.30 -4.71 25.52
C ALA A 255 4.00 -5.15 26.23
N ILE A 256 3.51 -6.36 25.94
CA ILE A 256 2.34 -6.93 26.63
C ILE A 256 2.69 -7.67 27.94
N GLY A 257 3.94 -7.63 28.39
CA GLY A 257 4.35 -8.27 29.63
C GLY A 257 4.73 -9.75 29.52
N ALA A 258 4.67 -10.34 28.32
CA ALA A 258 4.77 -11.79 28.13
C ALA A 258 6.20 -12.32 28.07
N MET A 259 7.17 -11.51 27.67
CA MET A 259 8.59 -11.88 27.67
C MET A 259 9.50 -10.75 28.09
N TRP A 260 10.74 -11.08 28.47
CA TRP A 260 11.83 -10.11 28.63
C TRP A 260 11.59 -8.99 29.65
N GLN A 261 10.82 -9.26 30.70
CA GLN A 261 10.46 -8.28 31.74
C GLN A 261 11.65 -7.78 32.57
N GLN A 262 12.82 -8.40 32.43
CA GLN A 262 14.07 -7.86 32.97
C GLN A 262 14.50 -6.54 32.30
N TYR A 263 14.03 -6.26 31.09
CA TYR A 263 14.32 -5.02 30.37
C TYR A 263 13.18 -4.01 30.56
N GLN A 264 13.54 -2.78 30.90
CA GLN A 264 12.61 -1.66 31.03
C GLN A 264 12.25 -1.05 29.68
N LEU A 265 13.02 -1.37 28.63
CA LEU A 265 12.77 -0.93 27.27
C LEU A 265 13.31 -1.95 26.26
N VAL A 266 12.52 -2.28 25.23
CA VAL A 266 12.97 -3.00 24.04
C VAL A 266 12.88 -2.06 22.84
N ILE A 267 13.98 -1.90 22.11
CA ILE A 267 14.09 -0.96 20.98
C ILE A 267 14.44 -1.72 19.72
N LEU A 268 13.54 -1.73 18.74
CA LEU A 268 13.79 -2.30 17.42
C LEU A 268 14.33 -1.25 16.45
N ILE A 269 15.55 -1.42 15.95
CA ILE A 269 16.11 -0.58 14.89
C ILE A 269 16.23 -1.42 13.63
N HIS A 270 15.51 -1.03 12.58
CA HIS A 270 15.71 -1.60 11.24
C HIS A 270 16.97 -0.98 10.63
N LEU A 271 18.03 -1.75 10.47
CA LEU A 271 19.33 -1.25 10.06
C LEU A 271 19.32 -0.67 8.63
N ARG A 272 18.42 -1.14 7.75
CA ARG A 272 18.16 -0.56 6.42
C ARG A 272 17.72 0.91 6.44
N ASN A 273 17.24 1.40 7.58
CA ASN A 273 16.79 2.78 7.74
C ASN A 273 17.95 3.77 7.99
N LEU A 274 19.13 3.27 8.33
CA LEU A 274 20.31 4.06 8.66
C LEU A 274 21.02 4.56 7.39
N THR A 275 20.34 5.39 6.61
CA THR A 275 20.82 5.92 5.32
C THR A 275 21.27 7.38 5.40
N LYS A 276 22.13 7.84 4.47
CA LYS A 276 22.58 9.25 4.37
C LYS A 276 21.41 10.24 4.19
N THR A 277 20.37 9.83 3.47
CA THR A 277 19.17 10.65 3.24
C THR A 277 18.40 10.88 4.53
N ARG A 278 18.23 9.83 5.34
CA ARG A 278 17.56 9.95 6.62
C ARG A 278 18.46 10.61 7.66
N TYR A 279 19.77 10.39 7.62
CA TYR A 279 20.74 10.92 8.59
C TYR A 279 21.79 11.78 7.89
N PRO A 280 21.55 13.09 7.69
CA PRO A 280 22.52 13.99 7.05
C PRO A 280 23.88 14.01 7.77
N PRO A 281 25.01 14.15 7.02
CA PRO A 281 26.37 14.15 7.59
C PRO A 281 26.70 15.35 8.49
N SER A 282 25.91 16.42 8.45
CA SER A 282 26.14 17.65 9.22
C SER A 282 25.83 17.53 10.71
N HIS A 283 25.42 16.35 11.18
CA HIS A 283 24.99 16.12 12.55
C HIS A 283 25.68 14.87 13.13
N SER A 284 26.08 14.95 14.40
CA SER A 284 26.42 13.79 15.22
C SER A 284 25.16 13.26 15.88
N TYR A 285 25.02 11.94 15.98
CA TYR A 285 23.83 11.27 16.49
C TYR A 285 24.15 10.46 17.76
N SER A 286 23.32 10.63 18.80
CA SER A 286 23.36 9.82 20.01
C SER A 286 22.31 8.69 19.98
N PRO A 287 22.33 7.73 20.94
CA PRO A 287 21.32 6.68 20.99
C PRO A 287 19.90 7.22 21.14
N VAL A 288 19.73 8.33 21.87
CA VAL A 288 18.41 8.98 22.00
C VAL A 288 17.97 9.64 20.71
N ASP A 289 18.90 10.11 19.88
CA ASP A 289 18.56 10.68 18.56
C ASP A 289 18.11 9.60 17.58
N LEU A 290 18.68 8.39 17.66
CA LEU A 290 18.17 7.24 16.92
C LEU A 290 16.73 6.91 17.33
N VAL A 291 16.46 6.82 18.64
CA VAL A 291 15.11 6.53 19.16
C VAL A 291 14.12 7.60 18.74
N LYS A 292 14.46 8.88 18.93
CA LYS A 292 13.62 9.99 18.49
C LYS A 292 13.30 9.88 17.00
N LYS A 293 14.32 9.63 16.17
CA LYS A 293 14.15 9.65 14.72
C LYS A 293 13.39 8.46 14.16
N GLU A 294 13.54 7.29 14.75
CA GLU A 294 12.82 6.08 14.29
C GLU A 294 11.41 5.97 14.85
N TYR A 295 11.13 6.51 16.05
CA TYR A 295 9.84 6.33 16.74
C TYR A 295 9.00 7.59 16.91
N PHE A 296 9.61 8.77 16.82
CA PHE A 296 8.94 10.07 17.00
C PHE A 296 9.31 11.02 15.84
N PRO A 297 9.00 10.67 14.57
CA PRO A 297 9.42 11.45 13.42
C PRO A 297 8.73 12.81 13.32
N TYR A 298 7.52 12.95 13.90
CA TYR A 298 6.71 14.16 13.83
C TYR A 298 6.55 14.88 15.19
N ASP A 299 6.97 14.25 16.28
CA ASP A 299 6.83 14.76 17.65
C ASP A 299 8.20 14.98 18.32
N GLU A 300 8.29 15.99 19.19
CA GLU A 300 9.46 16.14 20.03
C GLU A 300 9.44 15.14 21.19
N LEU A 301 10.49 14.33 21.29
CA LEU A 301 10.72 13.51 22.47
C LEU A 301 10.88 14.40 23.70
N SER A 302 9.94 14.28 24.64
CA SER A 302 9.86 15.14 25.83
C SER A 302 11.13 15.06 26.67
N ASN A 303 11.41 16.12 27.45
CA ASN A 303 12.56 16.13 28.38
C ASN A 303 12.44 15.04 29.46
N GLU A 304 11.22 14.60 29.79
CA GLU A 304 10.99 13.51 30.71
C GLU A 304 11.34 12.16 30.07
N ASP A 305 10.85 11.89 28.86
CA ASP A 305 11.14 10.66 28.13
C ASP A 305 12.62 10.53 27.80
N ARG A 306 13.28 11.64 27.46
CA ARG A 306 14.75 11.69 27.29
C ARG A 306 15.49 11.27 28.55
N ARG A 307 15.10 11.81 29.71
CA ARG A 307 15.71 11.45 31.01
C ARG A 307 15.42 10.00 31.37
N ARG A 308 14.20 9.52 31.12
CA ARG A 308 13.78 8.15 31.38
C ARG A 308 14.55 7.15 30.51
N PHE A 309 14.62 7.40 29.21
CA PHE A 309 15.44 6.61 28.28
C PHE A 309 16.90 6.57 28.75
N LYS A 310 17.51 7.73 29.02
CA LYS A 310 18.90 7.81 29.49
C LYS A 310 19.09 7.02 30.78
N GLY A 311 18.15 7.12 31.72
CA GLY A 311 18.18 6.37 32.98
C GLY A 311 18.15 4.85 32.79
N TYR A 312 17.36 4.34 31.84
CA TYR A 312 17.36 2.91 31.50
C TYR A 312 18.61 2.50 30.73
N TYR A 313 19.05 3.35 29.81
CA TYR A 313 20.22 3.12 28.96
C TYR A 313 21.50 3.01 29.79
N ASP A 314 21.76 3.98 30.67
CA ASP A 314 22.94 4.01 31.53
C ASP A 314 22.97 2.83 32.53
N LYS A 315 21.81 2.24 32.85
CA LYS A 315 21.66 1.08 33.74
C LYS A 315 21.71 -0.26 33.01
N GLY A 316 21.87 -0.28 31.68
CA GLY A 316 21.81 -1.52 30.90
C GLY A 316 20.42 -2.18 30.90
N GLN A 317 19.34 -1.43 31.12
CA GLN A 317 17.97 -1.97 31.16
C GLN A 317 17.26 -1.88 29.80
N VAL A 318 18.01 -1.62 28.74
CA VAL A 318 17.52 -1.50 27.37
C VAL A 318 18.02 -2.69 26.56
N LEU A 319 17.11 -3.41 25.92
CA LEU A 319 17.43 -4.43 24.92
C LEU A 319 17.29 -3.83 23.52
N TRP A 320 18.37 -3.86 22.75
CA TRP A 320 18.38 -3.42 21.36
C TRP A 320 18.12 -4.59 20.41
N ILE A 321 17.14 -4.49 19.52
CA ILE A 321 16.92 -5.44 18.43
C ILE A 321 17.35 -4.75 17.14
N LEU A 322 18.48 -5.16 16.58
CA LEU A 322 19.11 -4.61 15.40
C LEU A 322 18.81 -5.51 14.20
N ASP A 323 17.84 -5.11 13.39
CA ASP A 323 17.28 -5.97 12.35
C ASP A 323 17.85 -5.66 10.95
N GLY A 324 18.42 -6.65 10.28
CA GLY A 324 18.89 -6.54 8.89
C GLY A 324 20.35 -6.09 8.75
N TYR A 325 21.27 -6.66 9.54
CA TYR A 325 22.70 -6.30 9.51
C TYR A 325 23.35 -6.51 8.14
N ASP A 326 22.93 -7.54 7.41
CA ASP A 326 23.38 -7.83 6.04
C ASP A 326 23.09 -6.68 5.06
N GLU A 327 22.08 -5.86 5.33
CA GLU A 327 21.67 -4.74 4.47
C GLU A 327 22.46 -3.46 4.76
N LEU A 328 23.07 -3.35 5.94
CA LEU A 328 23.78 -2.15 6.38
C LEU A 328 25.29 -2.22 6.16
N VAL A 329 25.92 -3.39 6.37
CA VAL A 329 27.39 -3.53 6.41
C VAL A 329 28.10 -3.14 5.12
N GLN A 330 27.44 -3.23 3.97
CA GLN A 330 28.07 -2.94 2.70
C GLN A 330 28.35 -1.43 2.51
N ASP A 331 27.60 -0.54 3.16
CA ASP A 331 27.77 0.92 3.04
C ASP A 331 27.23 1.66 4.28
N ILE A 332 27.85 1.45 5.46
CA ILE A 332 27.49 2.20 6.66
C ILE A 332 27.89 3.67 6.47
N PRO A 333 26.95 4.63 6.55
CA PRO A 333 27.29 6.05 6.51
C PRO A 333 28.29 6.41 7.59
N GLU A 334 29.34 7.18 7.25
CA GLU A 334 30.46 7.48 8.15
C GLU A 334 30.01 8.14 9.45
N GLN A 335 29.07 9.09 9.38
CA GLN A 335 28.46 9.77 10.52
C GLN A 335 27.62 8.86 11.43
N LEU A 336 27.28 7.65 10.97
CA LEU A 336 26.52 6.66 11.74
C LEU A 336 27.40 5.53 12.30
N LYS A 337 28.67 5.42 11.88
CA LYS A 337 29.57 4.34 12.33
C LYS A 337 29.73 4.34 13.85
N ASP A 338 30.07 5.50 14.42
CA ASP A 338 30.32 5.63 15.86
C ASP A 338 29.10 5.23 16.69
N ILE A 339 27.91 5.69 16.30
CA ILE A 339 26.68 5.38 17.03
C ILE A 339 26.25 3.94 16.82
N PHE A 340 26.39 3.40 15.61
CA PHE A 340 26.10 2.00 15.34
C PHE A 340 27.01 1.08 16.14
N ASP A 341 28.32 1.36 16.17
CA ASP A 341 29.27 0.62 17.00
C ASP A 341 28.97 0.76 18.49
N HIS A 342 28.55 1.95 18.94
CA HIS A 342 28.16 2.15 20.32
C HIS A 342 26.95 1.27 20.71
N VAL A 343 25.89 1.25 19.87
CA VAL A 343 24.70 0.42 20.10
C VAL A 343 25.02 -1.07 20.00
N ARG A 344 25.83 -1.47 19.02
CA ARG A 344 26.31 -2.86 18.84
C ARG A 344 27.15 -3.35 20.02
N ASN A 345 27.86 -2.46 20.71
CA ASN A 345 28.67 -2.81 21.87
C ASN A 345 27.91 -2.65 23.20
N THR A 346 26.61 -2.39 23.18
CA THR A 346 25.79 -2.42 24.40
C THR A 346 25.72 -3.83 24.98
N GLN A 347 25.52 -3.91 26.30
CA GLN A 347 25.48 -5.17 27.04
C GLN A 347 24.35 -6.11 26.58
N HIS A 348 23.26 -5.57 26.04
CA HIS A 348 22.07 -6.33 25.67
C HIS A 348 21.57 -5.92 24.29
N HIS A 349 21.88 -6.75 23.30
CA HIS A 349 21.38 -6.60 21.95
C HIS A 349 21.11 -7.95 21.28
N ILE A 350 20.17 -7.96 20.34
CA ILE A 350 19.87 -9.03 19.38
C ILE A 350 20.16 -8.43 18.01
N MET A 351 20.88 -9.15 17.15
CA MET A 351 21.17 -8.69 15.80
C MET A 351 20.76 -9.77 14.80
N THR A 352 20.04 -9.40 13.74
CA THR A 352 19.61 -10.33 12.68
C THR A 352 20.41 -10.10 11.41
N SER A 353 20.75 -11.18 10.69
CA SER A 353 21.51 -11.14 9.43
C SER A 353 21.11 -12.30 8.51
N ARG A 354 21.32 -12.23 7.19
CA ARG A 354 21.03 -13.34 6.25
C ARG A 354 22.12 -14.40 6.40
N PRO A 355 21.75 -15.70 6.44
CA PRO A 355 22.76 -16.74 6.38
C PRO A 355 23.56 -16.57 5.07
N PHE A 356 24.89 -16.65 5.17
CA PHE A 356 25.86 -16.53 4.07
C PHE A 356 26.24 -15.13 3.55
N ALA A 357 25.68 -14.04 4.08
CA ALA A 357 26.05 -12.70 3.61
C ALA A 357 27.39 -12.19 4.20
N ILE A 358 27.71 -12.51 5.47
CA ILE A 358 28.83 -11.92 6.19
C ILE A 358 29.39 -12.92 7.22
N ALA A 359 30.72 -13.08 7.28
CA ALA A 359 31.40 -13.74 8.40
C ALA A 359 31.52 -12.74 9.57
N LEU A 360 30.90 -13.03 10.70
CA LEU A 360 30.96 -12.19 11.90
C LEU A 360 32.12 -12.61 12.81
N PRO A 361 32.89 -11.67 13.39
CA PRO A 361 34.12 -11.97 14.14
C PRO A 361 33.89 -12.39 15.61
N TYR A 362 32.68 -12.77 16.01
CA TYR A 362 32.34 -13.18 17.38
C TYR A 362 31.29 -14.31 17.38
N ASP A 363 31.28 -15.10 18.47
CA ASP A 363 30.38 -16.23 18.68
C ASP A 363 28.92 -15.74 18.79
N ILE A 364 28.18 -15.86 17.71
CA ILE A 364 26.78 -15.42 17.62
C ILE A 364 25.91 -16.46 18.35
N LYS A 365 25.43 -16.15 19.56
CA LYS A 365 24.46 -17.03 20.25
C LYS A 365 23.07 -17.14 19.59
N LEU A 366 22.90 -16.58 18.39
CA LEU A 366 21.71 -16.68 17.54
C LEU A 366 22.10 -16.66 16.06
N GLU A 367 22.75 -17.71 15.58
CA GLU A 367 22.79 -18.04 14.15
C GLU A 367 21.42 -18.59 13.72
N ILE A 368 20.58 -17.73 13.13
CA ILE A 368 19.22 -18.11 12.71
C ILE A 368 19.26 -18.61 11.26
N THR A 369 19.57 -19.90 11.09
CA THR A 369 19.24 -20.64 9.87
C THR A 369 17.81 -21.19 10.00
N GLY A 370 16.93 -20.81 9.06
CA GLY A 370 15.62 -21.46 8.82
C GLY A 370 14.69 -21.60 10.03
N PHE A 371 13.60 -20.86 10.04
CA PHE A 371 12.56 -21.00 11.06
C PHE A 371 11.77 -22.31 10.86
N THR A 372 12.02 -23.29 11.71
CA THR A 372 11.15 -24.46 11.93
C THR A 372 10.61 -24.41 13.36
N ASN A 373 9.45 -25.04 13.61
CA ASN A 373 8.86 -25.11 14.96
C ASN A 373 9.87 -25.64 16.00
N ASP A 374 10.68 -26.63 15.61
CA ASP A 374 11.72 -27.22 16.45
C ASP A 374 12.84 -26.23 16.79
N ASN A 375 13.24 -25.39 15.84
CA ASN A 375 14.30 -24.39 16.05
C ASN A 375 13.83 -23.27 16.98
N ILE A 376 12.58 -22.80 16.82
CA ILE A 376 11.99 -21.76 17.68
C ILE A 376 11.86 -22.29 19.12
N GLN A 377 11.32 -23.50 19.31
CA GLN A 377 11.16 -24.10 20.63
C GLN A 377 12.51 -24.36 21.32
N LYS A 378 13.56 -24.74 20.58
CA LYS A 378 14.92 -24.86 21.13
C LYS A 378 15.50 -23.50 21.54
N ILE A 379 15.24 -22.44 20.78
CA ILE A 379 15.71 -21.09 21.08
C ILE A 379 15.02 -20.56 22.34
N LEU A 380 13.69 -20.70 22.44
CA LEU A 380 12.91 -20.30 23.61
C LEU A 380 13.46 -20.97 24.89
N ARG A 381 13.68 -22.29 24.85
CA ARG A 381 14.29 -23.02 25.98
C ARG A 381 15.71 -22.55 26.32
N LYS A 382 16.55 -22.25 25.32
CA LYS A 382 17.91 -21.73 25.53
C LYS A 382 17.90 -20.33 26.14
N LEU A 383 16.86 -19.54 25.88
CA LEU A 383 16.68 -18.18 26.40
C LEU A 383 15.91 -18.16 27.74
N GLY A 384 15.56 -19.32 28.29
CA GLY A 384 14.93 -19.44 29.61
C GLY A 384 13.40 -19.38 29.61
N PHE A 385 12.74 -19.72 28.49
CA PHE A 385 11.28 -19.90 28.36
C PHE A 385 10.87 -21.37 28.30
#